data_AF-A0A931BC80-F1
#
_entry.id   AF-A0A931BC80-F1
#
_cell.length_a   1.000
_cell.length_b   1.000
_cell.length_c   1.000
_cell.angle_alpha   90.00
_cell.angle_beta   90.00
_cell.angle_gamma   90.00
#
_symmetry.space_group_name_H-M   'P 1'
#
loop_
_entity.id
_entity.type
_entity.pdbx_description
1 polymer ?
#
loop_
_entity_poly.entity_id
_entity_poly.type
_entity_poly.pdbx_seq_one_letter_code
_entity_poly.pdbx_strand_id
1 'polypeptide(L)'
;MGGVDELVGELLGIPTLDPRDPAELTALLARLRSAAARWSDVLGDVCEATRTLAEPGSAAALEIAFRRAEQSYVELEIAHGAALERLPLHKLPSHRGRDGSGRGPVS
;
A
#
# COMPACT_ATOMS: atom_id res chain seq x y z
N MET A 1 -6.54 -9.43 8.62
CA MET A 1 -5.22 -9.96 8.98
C MET A 1 -4.48 -10.17 7.67
N GLY A 2 -3.72 -9.17 7.24
CA GLY A 2 -2.84 -9.29 6.10
C GLY A 2 -1.45 -9.64 6.59
N GLY A 3 -1.11 -10.93 6.53
CA GLY A 3 0.17 -11.43 7.01
C GLY A 3 1.30 -11.23 5.99
N VAL A 4 2.48 -11.73 6.34
CA VAL A 4 3.66 -11.77 5.46
C VAL A 4 3.35 -12.42 4.11
N ASP A 5 2.46 -13.42 4.07
CA ASP A 5 2.06 -14.09 2.82
C ASP A 5 1.35 -13.15 1.84
N GLU A 6 0.53 -12.21 2.32
CA GLU A 6 -0.14 -11.22 1.46
C GLU A 6 0.86 -10.20 0.92
N LEU A 7 1.82 -9.78 1.75
CA LEU A 7 2.92 -8.92 1.31
C LEU A 7 3.76 -9.60 0.23
N VAL A 8 4.14 -10.87 0.44
CA VAL A 8 4.87 -11.66 -0.56
C VAL A 8 4.05 -11.81 -1.84
N GLY A 9 2.74 -12.10 -1.73
CA GLY A 9 1.84 -12.16 -2.87
C GLY A 9 1.79 -10.86 -3.67
N GLU A 10 1.77 -9.70 -3.00
CA GLU A 10 1.82 -8.41 -3.69
C GLU A 10 3.16 -8.16 -4.37
N LEU A 11 4.28 -8.43 -3.68
CA LEU A 11 5.63 -8.26 -4.23
C LEU A 11 5.87 -9.14 -5.45
N LEU A 12 5.43 -10.41 -5.41
CA LEU A 12 5.50 -11.33 -6.55
C LEU A 12 4.59 -10.89 -7.71
N GLY A 13 3.54 -10.11 -7.41
CA GLY A 13 2.65 -9.53 -8.40
C GLY A 13 3.13 -8.22 -9.00
N ILE A 14 4.30 -7.69 -8.59
CA ILE A 14 4.89 -6.48 -9.18
C ILE A 14 5.52 -6.86 -10.53
N PRO A 15 5.08 -6.27 -11.66
CA PRO A 15 5.71 -6.49 -12.95
C PRO A 15 7.16 -5.98 -12.95
N THR A 16 7.92 -6.31 -13.99
CA THR A 16 9.31 -5.83 -14.16
C THR A 16 9.46 -4.35 -13.81
N LEU A 17 10.50 -4.01 -13.04
CA LEU A 17 10.81 -2.65 -12.56
C LEU A 17 11.34 -1.74 -13.68
N ASP A 18 10.63 -1.68 -14.80
CA ASP A 18 11.03 -1.01 -16.03
C ASP A 18 9.79 -0.47 -16.78
N PRO A 19 9.08 0.52 -16.19
CA PRO A 19 7.89 1.09 -16.80
C PRO A 19 8.25 1.84 -18.09
N ARG A 20 7.52 1.55 -19.18
CA ARG A 20 7.76 2.08 -20.53
C ARG A 20 6.89 3.28 -20.87
N ASP A 21 5.80 3.48 -20.12
CA ASP A 21 4.91 4.62 -20.29
C ASP A 21 4.33 5.12 -18.95
N PRO A 22 3.66 6.28 -18.93
CA PRO A 22 3.08 6.83 -17.70
C PRO A 22 2.04 5.93 -17.03
N ALA A 23 1.26 5.14 -17.78
CA ALA A 23 0.26 4.24 -17.21
C ALA A 23 0.91 3.04 -16.53
N GLU A 24 1.98 2.49 -17.11
CA GLU A 24 2.81 1.46 -16.49
C GLU A 24 3.48 1.98 -15.21
N LEU A 25 4.00 3.21 -15.22
CA LEU A 25 4.57 3.85 -14.02
C LEU A 25 3.51 4.02 -12.92
N THR A 26 2.32 4.51 -13.25
CA THR A 26 1.21 4.65 -12.28
C THR A 26 0.83 3.28 -11.70
N ALA A 27 0.70 2.26 -12.53
CA ALA A 27 0.36 0.90 -12.06
C ALA A 27 1.46 0.33 -11.15
N LEU A 28 2.73 0.54 -11.50
CA LEU A 28 3.86 0.13 -10.67
C LEU A 28 3.85 0.84 -9.31
N LEU A 29 3.68 2.16 -9.29
CA LEU A 29 3.61 2.95 -8.06
C LEU A 29 2.41 2.55 -7.19
N ALA A 30 1.26 2.25 -7.79
CA ALA A 30 0.10 1.75 -7.06
C ALA A 30 0.39 0.44 -6.32
N ARG A 31 1.13 -0.48 -6.97
CA ARG A 31 1.53 -1.77 -6.40
C ARG A 31 2.58 -1.60 -5.31
N LEU A 32 3.62 -0.79 -5.55
CA LEU A 32 4.64 -0.48 -4.55
C LEU A 32 4.04 0.17 -3.30
N ARG A 33 3.12 1.13 -3.48
CA ARG A 33 2.39 1.77 -2.38
C ARG A 33 1.62 0.73 -1.56
N SER A 34 0.91 -0.18 -2.22
CA SER A 34 0.15 -1.25 -1.54
C SER A 34 1.07 -2.19 -0.75
N ALA A 35 2.21 -2.58 -1.34
CA ALA A 35 3.21 -3.40 -0.65
C ALA A 35 3.81 -2.67 0.56
N ALA A 36 4.09 -1.36 0.45
CA ALA A 36 4.58 -0.56 1.56
C ALA A 36 3.57 -0.45 2.71
N ALA A 37 2.27 -0.31 2.41
CA ALA A 37 1.21 -0.30 3.42
C ALA A 37 1.17 -1.63 4.20
N ARG A 38 1.25 -2.76 3.48
CA ARG A 38 1.28 -4.09 4.11
C ARG A 38 2.54 -4.30 4.94
N TRP A 39 3.67 -3.79 4.47
CA TRP A 39 4.91 -3.87 5.23
C TRP A 39 4.85 -3.06 6.53
N SER A 40 4.23 -1.87 6.51
CA SER A 40 3.96 -1.13 7.76
C SER A 40 3.02 -1.89 8.68
N ASP A 41 1.97 -2.53 8.16
CA ASP A 41 1.04 -3.34 8.97
C ASP A 41 1.77 -4.51 9.64
N VAL A 42 2.58 -5.27 8.88
CA VAL A 42 3.39 -6.39 9.41
C VAL A 42 4.33 -5.93 10.51
N LEU A 43 5.04 -4.81 10.30
CA LEU A 43 5.94 -4.27 11.31
C LEU A 43 5.19 -3.76 12.54
N GLY A 44 4.01 -3.16 12.36
CA GLY A 44 3.11 -2.76 13.44
C GLY A 44 2.71 -3.97 14.29
N ASP A 45 2.23 -5.04 13.67
CA ASP A 45 1.85 -6.28 14.35
C ASP A 45 3.02 -6.91 15.12
N VAL A 46 4.25 -6.87 14.55
CA VAL A 46 5.46 -7.35 15.23
C VAL A 46 5.82 -6.45 16.41
N CYS A 47 5.75 -5.13 16.28
CA CYS A 47 5.96 -4.20 17.38
C CYS A 47 5.00 -4.51 18.53
N GLU A 48 3.70 -4.67 18.24
CA GLU A 48 2.68 -5.04 19.24
C GLU A 48 3.00 -6.36 19.93
N ALA A 49 3.30 -7.40 19.15
CA ALA A 49 3.55 -8.75 19.66
C ALA A 49 4.83 -8.85 20.50
N THR A 50 5.81 -7.98 20.25
CA THR A 50 7.12 -8.03 20.91
C THR A 50 7.28 -7.03 22.04
N ARG A 51 6.28 -6.17 22.33
CA ARG A 51 6.36 -5.15 23.40
C ARG A 51 6.83 -5.67 24.76
N THR A 52 6.47 -6.90 25.11
CA THR A 52 6.83 -7.51 26.41
C THR A 52 8.03 -8.46 26.34
N LEU A 53 8.54 -8.72 25.13
CA LEU A 53 9.58 -9.72 24.85
C LEU A 53 10.90 -9.09 24.40
N ALA A 54 10.84 -7.95 23.73
CA ALA A 54 12.02 -7.30 23.16
C ALA A 54 12.84 -6.58 24.25
N GLU A 55 14.16 -6.73 24.20
CA GLU A 55 15.06 -5.84 24.92
C GLU A 55 14.87 -4.39 24.43
N PRO A 56 15.12 -3.37 25.27
CA PRO A 56 14.85 -1.97 24.92
C PRO A 56 15.46 -1.51 23.60
N GLY A 57 16.68 -1.97 23.27
CA GLY A 57 17.34 -1.65 22.02
C GLY A 57 16.65 -2.25 20.79
N SER A 58 16.23 -3.51 20.87
CA SER A 58 15.47 -4.18 19.80
C SER A 58 14.09 -3.56 19.61
N ALA A 59 13.41 -3.21 20.70
CA ALA A 59 12.11 -2.53 20.65
C ALA A 59 12.23 -1.16 19.95
N ALA A 60 13.24 -0.37 20.30
CA ALA A 60 13.48 0.92 19.65
C ALA A 60 13.82 0.78 18.15
N ALA A 61 14.63 -0.23 17.79
CA ALA A 61 14.97 -0.50 16.40
C ALA A 61 13.75 -0.94 15.57
N LEU A 62 12.87 -1.76 16.14
CA LEU A 62 11.62 -2.19 15.51
C LEU A 62 10.66 -1.01 15.31
N GLU A 63 10.50 -0.15 16.31
CA GLU A 63 9.70 1.08 16.19
C GLU A 63 10.25 1.97 15.05
N ILE A 64 11.57 2.15 14.96
CA ILE A 64 12.19 2.91 13.87
C ILE A 64 11.91 2.26 12.50
N ALA A 65 12.00 0.94 12.41
CA ALA A 65 11.71 0.21 11.18
C ALA A 65 10.24 0.41 10.76
N PHE A 66 9.30 0.30 11.71
CA PHE A 66 7.88 0.55 11.49
C PHE A 66 7.63 1.98 10.98
N ARG A 67 8.17 3.00 11.64
CA ARG A 67 8.04 4.40 11.21
C ARG A 67 8.59 4.66 9.81
N ARG A 68 9.70 4.00 9.46
CA ARG A 68 10.28 4.11 8.11
C ARG A 68 9.42 3.44 7.05
N ALA A 69 8.73 2.35 7.38
CA ALA A 69 7.77 1.72 6.49
C ALA A 69 6.54 2.62 6.28
N GLU A 70 6.00 3.22 7.36
CA GLU A 70 4.91 4.22 7.26
C GLU A 70 5.33 5.41 6.37
N GLN A 71 6.53 5.94 6.59
CA GLN A 71 7.06 7.03 5.77
C GLN A 71 7.18 6.61 4.29
N SER A 72 7.73 5.42 4.02
CA SER A 72 7.82 4.90 2.66
C SER A 72 6.46 4.78 1.99
N TYR A 73 5.42 4.36 2.73
CA TYR A 73 4.06 4.31 2.23
C TYR A 73 3.56 5.70 1.81
N VAL A 74 3.73 6.71 2.67
CA VAL A 74 3.29 8.09 2.41
C VAL A 74 3.98 8.67 1.17
N GLU A 75 5.29 8.50 1.04
CA GLU A 75 6.03 9.01 -0.13
C GLU A 75 5.59 8.31 -1.42
N LEU A 76 5.29 7.01 -1.36
CA LEU A 76 4.74 6.27 -2.51
C LEU A 76 3.31 6.69 -2.85
N GLU A 77 2.50 7.07 -1.86
CA GLU A 77 1.18 7.64 -2.07
C GLU A 77 1.26 8.99 -2.79
N ILE A 78 2.19 9.86 -2.37
CA ILE A 78 2.45 11.14 -3.04
C ILE A 78 2.93 10.91 -4.48
N ALA A 79 3.91 10.02 -4.69
CA ALA A 79 4.43 9.71 -6.01
C ALA A 79 3.35 9.13 -6.94
N HIS A 80 2.51 8.23 -6.42
CA HIS A 80 1.39 7.66 -7.16
C HIS A 80 0.35 8.73 -7.54
N GLY A 81 0.01 9.64 -6.61
CA GLY A 81 -0.87 10.79 -6.88
C GLY A 81 -0.32 11.68 -7.99
N ALA A 82 0.95 12.05 -7.92
CA ALA A 82 1.62 12.84 -8.95
C ALA A 82 1.66 12.12 -10.32
N ALA A 83 1.80 10.79 -10.34
CA ALA A 83 1.76 10.01 -11.56
C ALA A 83 0.34 9.98 -12.17
N LEU A 84 -0.71 9.86 -11.35
CA LEU A 84 -2.11 9.92 -11.80
C LEU A 84 -2.45 11.25 -12.47
N GLU A 85 -2.01 12.37 -11.89
CA GLU A 85 -2.26 13.71 -12.47
C GLU A 85 -1.68 13.90 -13.88
N ARG A 86 -0.65 13.11 -14.24
CA ARG A 86 0.00 13.14 -15.55
C ARG A 86 -0.66 12.23 -16.58
N LEU A 87 -1.64 11.41 -16.19
CA LEU A 87 -2.37 10.56 -17.12
C LEU A 87 -3.43 11.38 -17.88
N PRO A 88 -3.55 11.19 -19.21
CA PRO A 88 -4.67 11.79 -19.94
C PRO A 88 -6.00 11.23 -19.41
N LEU A 89 -7.02 12.08 -19.32
CA LEU A 89 -8.32 11.79 -18.67
C LEU A 89 -8.98 10.46 -19.09
N HIS A 90 -8.74 9.99 -20.31
CA HIS A 90 -9.30 8.73 -20.84
C HIS A 90 -8.55 7.46 -20.39
N LYS A 91 -7.42 7.60 -19.67
CA LYS A 91 -6.57 6.51 -19.14
C LYS A 91 -6.58 6.43 -17.62
N LEU A 92 -7.24 7.36 -16.93
CA LEU A 92 -7.38 7.30 -15.48
C LEU A 92 -8.20 6.04 -15.09
N PRO A 93 -7.77 5.29 -14.07
CA PRO A 93 -8.58 4.20 -13.55
C PRO A 93 -9.92 4.76 -13.08
N SER A 94 -11.01 4.21 -13.61
CA SER A 94 -12.36 4.64 -13.25
C SER A 94 -12.64 4.23 -11.81
N HIS A 95 -12.36 5.12 -10.86
CA HIS A 95 -12.98 5.06 -9.54
C HIS A 95 -14.44 5.53 -9.67
N ARG A 96 -15.28 4.67 -10.25
CA ARG A 96 -16.73 4.86 -10.16
C ARG A 96 -17.17 4.32 -8.80
N GLY A 97 -17.66 5.23 -7.97
CA GLY A 97 -18.01 5.05 -6.57
C GLY A 97 -18.92 3.86 -6.29
N ARG A 98 -18.68 3.25 -5.14
CA ARG A 98 -19.58 2.33 -4.48
C ARG A 98 -20.51 3.18 -3.62
N ASP A 99 -21.50 3.78 -4.27
CA ASP A 99 -22.47 4.66 -3.63
C ASP A 99 -23.87 4.13 -3.97
N GLY A 100 -24.44 3.38 -3.02
CA GLY A 100 -25.85 3.37 -2.65
C GLY A 100 -26.97 3.18 -3.69
N SER A 101 -27.84 2.23 -3.34
CA SER A 101 -29.30 2.33 -3.43
C SER A 101 -29.98 1.67 -4.63
N GLY A 102 -30.48 0.46 -4.36
CA GLY A 102 -31.58 -0.18 -5.09
C GLY A 102 -32.51 -0.89 -4.10
N ARG A 103 -33.06 -0.14 -3.13
CA ARG A 103 -34.15 -0.61 -2.28
C ARG A 103 -35.43 -0.55 -3.13
N GLY A 104 -35.82 -1.65 -3.75
CA GLY A 104 -37.12 -1.78 -4.42
C GLY A 104 -38.25 -1.89 -3.38
N PRO A 105 -39.45 -1.32 -3.64
CA PRO A 105 -40.58 -1.51 -2.75
C PRO A 105 -41.13 -2.93 -2.97
N VAL A 106 -41.32 -3.67 -1.87
CA VAL A 106 -42.12 -4.89 -1.92
C VAL A 106 -43.56 -4.44 -1.73
N SER A 107 -44.37 -4.66 -2.77
CA SER A 107 -45.83 -4.52 -2.75
C SER A 107 -46.49 -5.53 -1.81
#